data_AF-A0A2T0MMA4-F1
#
_entry.id   AF-A0A2T0MMA4-F1
#
_cell.length_a   1.000
_cell.length_b   1.000
_cell.length_c   1.000
_cell.angle_alpha   90.00
_cell.angle_beta   90.00
_cell.angle_gamma   90.00
#
_symmetry.space_group_name_H-M   'P 1'
#
loop_
_entity.id
_entity.type
_entity.pdbx_description
1 polymer ?
#
loop_
_entity_poly.entity_id
_entity_poly.type
_entity_poly.pdbx_seq_one_letter_code
_entity_poly.pdbx_strand_id
1 'polypeptide(L)'
;MGPDRPQRRLSTAAPNLLTDGERLYLTDFGLATSSRFDLSEQEIDFLGRNRTHDAGYALMRLVNWLVTAFCGVTAPPERNAFVRACAAGAQPTGAPPSLAGTISRYAPVAALVNDFYWDLYGTSRTTPYPDDRIERAMNALQGREAGGWGAR
;
A
#
# COMPACT_ATOMS: atom_id res chain seq x y z
N MET A 1 -13.89 -14.17 -30.11
CA MET A 1 -12.76 -13.30 -30.45
C MET A 1 -13.06 -11.92 -29.87
N GLY A 2 -12.61 -11.64 -28.65
CA GLY A 2 -12.77 -10.34 -28.00
C GLY A 2 -11.45 -9.58 -28.05
N PRO A 3 -11.45 -8.23 -28.16
CA PRO A 3 -10.22 -7.48 -28.41
C PRO A 3 -9.29 -7.55 -27.20
N ASP A 4 -8.08 -8.02 -27.48
CA ASP A 4 -6.93 -8.07 -26.59
C ASP A 4 -6.54 -6.65 -26.18
N ARG A 5 -6.83 -6.28 -24.92
CA ARG A 5 -6.42 -4.97 -24.38
C ARG A 5 -4.94 -5.04 -24.03
N PRO A 6 -4.08 -4.17 -24.58
CA PRO A 6 -2.66 -4.23 -24.32
C PRO A 6 -2.38 -3.92 -22.84
N GLN A 7 -1.87 -4.92 -22.12
CA GLN A 7 -1.30 -4.77 -20.79
C GLN A 7 -0.05 -3.90 -20.92
N ARG A 8 -0.23 -2.59 -20.75
CA ARG A 8 0.87 -1.63 -20.83
C ARG A 8 1.72 -1.77 -19.56
N ARG A 9 2.78 -2.56 -19.68
CA ARG A 9 3.78 -2.82 -18.63
C ARG A 9 4.40 -1.50 -18.19
N LEU A 10 4.00 -0.99 -17.03
CA LEU A 10 4.67 0.11 -16.33
C LEU A 10 5.89 -0.46 -15.59
N SER A 11 6.96 -0.76 -16.33
CA SER A 11 8.24 -1.12 -15.71
C SER A 11 8.94 0.15 -15.22
N THR A 12 8.95 0.33 -13.90
CA THR A 12 10.06 0.72 -13.00
C THR A 12 9.52 1.56 -11.84
N ALA A 13 8.93 0.90 -10.83
CA ALA A 13 8.71 1.49 -9.50
C ALA A 13 8.50 0.43 -8.40
N ALA A 14 7.99 -0.77 -8.75
CA ALA A 14 7.91 -1.91 -7.85
C ALA A 14 7.85 -3.22 -8.68
N PRO A 15 8.77 -4.19 -8.52
CA PRO A 15 8.75 -5.42 -9.33
C PRO A 15 7.54 -6.34 -9.05
N ASN A 16 6.71 -6.01 -8.06
CA ASN A 16 5.74 -6.91 -7.43
C ASN A 16 4.29 -6.35 -7.40
N LEU A 17 4.00 -5.35 -8.23
CA LEU A 17 2.70 -4.70 -8.33
C LEU A 17 2.21 -4.67 -9.78
N LEU A 18 1.04 -5.27 -10.00
CA LEU A 18 0.29 -5.23 -11.25
C LEU A 18 -1.02 -4.47 -11.01
N THR A 19 -1.56 -3.84 -12.05
CA THR A 19 -2.89 -3.25 -11.99
C THR A 19 -3.55 -3.32 -13.36
N ASP A 20 -4.87 -3.52 -13.39
CA ASP A 20 -5.70 -3.44 -14.60
C ASP A 20 -6.39 -2.07 -14.76
N GLY A 21 -6.09 -1.11 -13.87
CA GLY A 21 -6.73 0.20 -13.83
C GLY A 21 -7.98 0.26 -12.94
N GLU A 22 -8.52 -0.87 -12.49
CA GLU A 22 -9.62 -0.95 -11.53
C GLU A 22 -9.20 -1.62 -10.21
N ARG A 23 -8.28 -2.58 -10.28
CA ARG A 23 -7.78 -3.41 -9.19
C ARG A 23 -6.27 -3.39 -9.16
N LEU A 24 -5.73 -3.49 -7.95
CA LEU A 24 -4.32 -3.71 -7.72
C LEU A 24 -4.08 -5.19 -7.42
N TYR A 25 -3.08 -5.77 -8.06
CA TYR A 25 -2.64 -7.14 -7.86
C TYR A 25 -1.23 -7.11 -7.29
N LEU A 26 -1.07 -7.69 -6.11
CA LEU A 26 0.22 -7.90 -5.49
C LEU A 26 0.75 -9.25 -5.94
N THR A 27 1.96 -9.28 -6.47
CA THR A 27 2.64 -10.51 -6.88
C THR A 27 3.90 -10.68 -6.07
N ASP A 28 4.32 -11.93 -5.83
CA ASP A 28 5.54 -12.26 -5.07
C ASP A 28 5.43 -11.92 -3.56
N PHE A 29 4.51 -12.62 -2.90
CA PHE A 29 4.53 -12.78 -1.44
C PHE A 29 5.78 -13.59 -1.10
N GLY A 30 6.73 -13.00 -0.37
CA GLY A 30 7.96 -13.69 -0.02
C GLY A 30 7.66 -15.03 0.63
N LEU A 31 8.08 -16.12 -0.02
CA LEU A 31 7.85 -17.50 0.42
C LEU A 31 8.40 -17.81 1.82
N ALA A 32 9.11 -16.88 2.45
CA ALA A 32 9.60 -16.95 3.83
C ALA A 32 8.50 -16.92 4.91
N THR A 33 7.22 -16.78 4.54
CA THR A 33 6.09 -16.61 5.47
C THR A 33 5.03 -17.72 5.38
N SER A 34 5.36 -18.87 4.79
CA SER A 34 4.41 -19.98 4.75
C SER A 34 4.32 -20.67 6.12
N SER A 35 3.11 -20.78 6.68
CA SER A 35 2.81 -21.64 7.84
C SER A 35 3.03 -23.15 7.58
N ARG A 36 3.50 -23.50 6.37
CA ARG A 36 3.87 -24.87 5.98
C ARG A 36 5.31 -25.23 6.35
N PHE A 37 6.10 -24.30 6.89
CA PHE A 37 7.40 -24.57 7.48
C PHE A 37 7.26 -24.90 8.97
N ASP A 38 8.24 -25.62 9.52
CA ASP A 38 8.31 -25.93 10.95
C ASP A 38 8.83 -24.69 11.70
N LEU A 39 7.90 -23.81 12.10
CA LEU A 39 8.18 -22.52 12.73
C LEU A 39 8.16 -22.66 14.27
N SER A 40 9.14 -22.05 14.93
CA SER A 40 9.12 -21.86 16.38
C SER A 40 8.00 -20.91 16.81
N GLU A 41 7.62 -20.93 18.11
CA GLU A 41 6.60 -20.03 18.66
C GLU A 41 6.94 -18.55 18.40
N GLN A 42 8.22 -18.17 18.48
CA GLN A 42 8.68 -16.81 18.21
C GLN A 42 8.49 -16.41 16.74
N GLU A 43 8.68 -17.35 15.81
CA GLU A 43 8.50 -17.13 14.38
C GLU A 43 7.02 -17.05 14.00
N ILE A 44 6.16 -17.84 14.66
CA ILE A 44 4.70 -17.73 14.53
C ILE A 44 4.20 -16.37 15.02
N ASP A 45 4.65 -15.93 16.19
CA ASP A 45 4.30 -14.61 16.74
C ASP A 45 4.84 -13.47 15.87
N PHE A 46 6.02 -13.64 15.27
CA PHE A 46 6.56 -12.68 14.32
C PHE A 46 5.71 -12.63 13.04
N LEU A 47 5.31 -13.79 12.50
CA LEU A 47 4.48 -13.88 11.30
C LEU A 47 3.10 -13.27 11.53
N GLY A 48 2.46 -13.58 12.66
CA GLY A 48 1.16 -13.00 13.04
C GLY A 48 1.21 -11.47 13.06
N ARG A 49 2.24 -10.93 13.72
CA ARG A 49 2.48 -9.48 13.81
C ARG A 49 2.95 -8.82 12.53
N ASN A 50 3.34 -9.55 11.49
CA ASN A 50 3.82 -8.97 10.23
C ASN A 50 3.01 -9.40 9.01
N ARG A 51 1.84 -10.02 9.22
CA ARG A 51 0.99 -10.57 8.14
C ARG A 51 0.59 -9.56 7.07
N THR A 52 0.49 -8.27 7.43
CA THR A 52 0.13 -7.19 6.50
C THR A 52 1.34 -6.47 5.92
N HIS A 53 2.56 -6.85 6.30
CA HIS A 53 3.78 -6.12 5.98
C HIS A 53 3.97 -5.98 4.47
N ASP A 54 3.96 -7.09 3.73
CA ASP A 54 4.26 -7.08 2.29
C ASP A 54 3.23 -6.27 1.50
N ALA A 55 1.95 -6.47 1.80
CA ALA A 55 0.87 -5.73 1.17
C ALA A 55 0.93 -4.23 1.52
N GLY A 56 1.17 -3.89 2.79
CA GLY A 56 1.33 -2.51 3.24
C GLY A 56 2.53 -1.81 2.59
N TYR A 57 3.68 -2.49 2.52
CA TYR A 57 4.90 -1.98 1.90
C TYR A 57 4.69 -1.67 0.41
N ALA A 58 4.05 -2.58 -0.31
CA ALA A 58 3.76 -2.39 -1.72
C ALA A 58 2.78 -1.24 -1.95
N LEU A 59 1.69 -1.14 -1.18
CA LEU A 59 0.77 0.01 -1.26
C LEU A 59 1.46 1.35 -0.96
N MET A 60 2.33 1.37 0.07
CA MET A 60 3.15 2.54 0.37
C MET A 60 4.05 2.92 -0.81
N ARG A 61 4.75 1.95 -1.41
CA ARG A 61 5.61 2.20 -2.58
C ARG A 61 4.83 2.76 -3.76
N LEU A 62 3.64 2.21 -4.04
CA LEU A 62 2.76 2.72 -5.10
C LEU A 62 2.36 4.17 -4.84
N VAL A 63 1.79 4.46 -3.66
CA VAL A 63 1.29 5.80 -3.33
C VAL A 63 2.43 6.81 -3.36
N ASN A 64 3.59 6.48 -2.78
CA ASN A 64 4.75 7.35 -2.81
C ASN A 64 5.21 7.63 -4.25
N TRP A 65 5.24 6.60 -5.11
CA TRP A 65 5.58 6.79 -6.52
C TRP A 65 4.56 7.67 -7.23
N LEU A 66 3.25 7.46 -7.04
CA LEU A 66 2.20 8.27 -7.65
C LEU A 66 2.30 9.75 -7.24
N VAL A 67 2.51 10.00 -5.95
CA VAL A 67 2.68 11.37 -5.42
C VAL A 67 3.92 12.04 -6.02
N THR A 68 5.03 11.32 -6.11
CA THR A 68 6.27 11.86 -6.72
C THR A 68 6.11 12.10 -8.22
N ALA A 69 5.51 11.15 -8.96
CA ALA A 69 5.40 11.20 -10.41
C ALA A 69 4.33 12.19 -10.91
N PHE A 70 3.22 12.35 -10.18
CA PHE A 70 2.06 13.10 -10.66
C PHE A 70 1.70 14.32 -9.81
N CYS A 71 2.06 14.36 -8.52
CA CYS A 71 1.80 15.52 -7.66
C CYS A 71 3.03 16.44 -7.51
N GLY A 72 4.17 16.06 -8.09
CA GLY A 72 5.42 16.84 -8.04
C GLY A 72 6.08 16.91 -6.65
N VAL A 73 5.61 16.11 -5.68
CA VAL A 73 6.16 16.09 -4.32
C VAL A 73 7.22 14.99 -4.22
N THR A 74 8.48 15.39 -4.32
CA THR A 74 9.62 14.47 -4.47
C THR A 74 10.38 14.24 -3.17
N ALA A 75 10.50 15.25 -2.32
CA ALA A 75 11.26 15.19 -1.09
C ALA A 75 10.55 14.31 -0.03
N PRO A 76 11.24 13.36 0.64
CA PRO A 76 10.58 12.39 1.52
C PRO A 76 9.75 12.99 2.68
N PRO A 77 10.22 14.01 3.43
CA PRO A 77 9.42 14.61 4.50
C PRO A 77 8.11 15.22 4.00
N GLU A 78 8.19 15.98 2.90
CA GLU A 78 7.06 16.66 2.26
C GLU A 78 6.09 15.66 1.66
N ARG A 79 6.61 14.60 1.03
CA ARG A 79 5.80 13.49 0.49
C ARG A 79 5.05 12.77 1.61
N ASN A 80 5.72 12.48 2.73
CA ASN A 80 5.07 11.83 3.87
C ASN A 80 3.97 12.73 4.47
N ALA A 81 4.20 14.04 4.56
CA ALA A 81 3.19 15.00 4.99
C ALA A 81 2.00 15.07 4.01
N PHE A 82 2.25 15.09 2.70
CA PHE A 82 1.24 15.05 1.66
C PHE A 82 0.37 13.78 1.75
N VAL A 83 1.00 12.62 1.92
CA VAL A 83 0.29 11.34 2.06
C VAL A 83 -0.56 11.32 3.34
N ARG A 84 -0.08 11.86 4.46
CA ARG A 84 -0.89 12.02 5.69
C ARG A 84 -2.09 12.93 5.47
N ALA A 85 -1.93 14.04 4.75
CA ALA A 85 -3.06 14.92 4.40
C ALA A 85 -4.10 14.18 3.55
N CYS A 86 -3.66 13.40 2.56
CA CYS A 86 -4.57 12.57 1.75
C CYS A 86 -5.28 11.51 2.59
N ALA A 87 -4.59 10.88 3.54
CA ALA A 87 -5.17 9.92 4.47
C ALA A 87 -6.25 10.56 5.37
N ALA A 88 -6.09 11.85 5.69
CA ALA A 88 -7.08 12.65 6.43
C ALA A 88 -8.22 13.19 5.54
N GLY A 89 -8.26 12.85 4.25
CA GLY A 89 -9.35 13.21 3.33
C GLY A 89 -9.05 14.37 2.39
N ALA A 90 -7.86 14.97 2.44
CA ALA A 90 -7.46 15.97 1.45
C ALA A 90 -7.41 15.36 0.04
N GLN A 91 -7.87 16.10 -0.95
CA GLN A 91 -7.82 15.66 -2.34
C GLN A 91 -6.41 15.85 -2.90
N PRO A 92 -5.75 14.80 -3.42
CA PRO A 92 -4.43 14.92 -4.02
C PRO A 92 -4.53 15.76 -5.30
N THR A 93 -3.79 16.86 -5.34
CA THR A 93 -3.72 17.77 -6.49
C THR A 93 -2.59 17.38 -7.44
N GLY A 94 -2.72 17.70 -8.73
CA GLY A 94 -1.72 17.42 -9.76
C GLY A 94 -1.87 16.06 -10.48
N ALA A 95 -2.54 15.09 -9.85
CA ALA A 95 -2.80 13.79 -10.48
C ALA A 95 -4.11 13.77 -11.30
N PRO A 96 -4.18 13.01 -12.42
CA PRO A 96 -5.43 12.69 -13.10
C PRO A 96 -6.47 12.08 -12.14
N PRO A 97 -7.79 12.29 -12.34
CA PRO A 97 -8.82 11.87 -11.38
C PRO A 97 -8.78 10.40 -10.94
N SER A 98 -8.47 9.47 -11.85
CA SER A 98 -8.34 8.05 -11.52
C SER A 98 -7.14 7.75 -10.61
N LEU A 99 -6.02 8.44 -10.84
CA LEU A 99 -4.82 8.32 -10.01
C LEU A 99 -5.01 9.05 -8.67
N ALA A 100 -5.69 10.20 -8.67
CA ALA A 100 -6.09 10.90 -7.45
C ALA A 100 -6.98 10.02 -6.56
N GLY A 101 -7.98 9.36 -7.14
CA GLY A 101 -8.81 8.38 -6.44
C GLY A 101 -8.01 7.20 -5.89
N THR A 102 -7.01 6.72 -6.64
CA THR A 102 -6.09 5.66 -6.19
C THR A 102 -5.24 6.11 -5.01
N ILE A 103 -4.67 7.33 -5.06
CA ILE A 103 -3.89 7.91 -3.96
C ILE A 103 -4.77 8.06 -2.72
N SER A 104 -5.92 8.73 -2.81
CA SER A 104 -6.84 8.92 -1.68
C SER A 104 -7.28 7.60 -1.07
N ARG A 105 -7.53 6.59 -1.91
CA ARG A 105 -7.95 5.27 -1.47
C ARG A 105 -6.89 4.60 -0.61
N TYR A 106 -5.63 4.57 -1.05
CA TYR A 106 -4.57 3.81 -0.37
C TYR A 106 -3.72 4.64 0.60
N ALA A 107 -3.93 5.97 0.65
CA ALA A 107 -3.20 6.88 1.53
C ALA A 107 -3.22 6.49 3.02
N PRO A 108 -4.34 6.01 3.62
CA PRO A 108 -4.34 5.60 5.03
C PRO A 108 -3.33 4.49 5.36
N VAL A 109 -3.21 3.49 4.48
CA VAL A 109 -2.21 2.42 4.66
C VAL A 109 -0.81 2.95 4.40
N ALA A 110 -0.62 3.70 3.32
CA ALA A 110 0.68 4.27 2.96
C ALA A 110 1.24 5.21 4.03
N ALA A 111 0.38 6.01 4.68
CA ALA A 111 0.77 6.89 5.79
C ALA A 111 1.32 6.10 6.97
N LEU A 112 0.61 5.05 7.42
CA LEU A 112 1.03 4.21 8.55
C LEU A 112 2.38 3.52 8.29
N VAL A 113 2.57 3.01 7.07
CA VAL A 113 3.82 2.32 6.70
C VAL A 113 4.96 3.32 6.51
N ASN A 114 4.70 4.51 5.95
CA ASN A 114 5.69 5.59 5.88
C ASN A 114 6.15 6.02 7.28
N ASP A 115 5.23 6.21 8.22
CA ASP A 115 5.55 6.58 9.61
C ASP A 115 6.37 5.47 10.28
N PHE A 116 5.99 4.20 10.09
CA PHE A 116 6.76 3.06 10.58
C PHE A 116 8.21 3.06 10.07
N TYR A 117 8.44 3.20 8.77
CA TYR A 117 9.81 3.21 8.24
C TYR A 117 10.59 4.47 8.64
N TRP A 118 9.90 5.60 8.78
CA TRP A 118 10.50 6.83 9.29
C TRP A 118 11.05 6.62 10.71
N ASP A 119 10.25 6.03 11.60
CA ASP A 119 10.65 5.76 12.98
C ASP A 119 11.65 4.60 13.09
N LEU A 120 11.51 3.57 12.24
CA LEU A 120 12.43 2.42 12.21
C LEU A 120 13.88 2.83 11.89
N TYR A 121 14.05 3.75 10.94
CA TYR A 121 15.38 4.20 10.52
C TYR A 121 15.82 5.50 11.20
N GLY A 122 14.88 6.35 11.60
CA GLY A 122 15.16 7.65 12.20
C GLY A 122 15.16 7.66 13.73
N THR A 123 14.52 6.69 14.39
CA THR A 123 14.37 6.66 15.85
C THR A 123 14.93 5.39 16.47
N SER A 124 14.43 4.21 16.09
CA SER A 124 14.88 2.94 16.66
C SER A 124 14.73 1.76 15.69
N ARG A 125 15.77 0.93 15.60
CA ARG A 125 15.74 -0.34 14.85
C ARG A 125 14.85 -1.41 15.50
N THR A 126 14.33 -1.15 16.69
CA THR A 126 13.39 -2.03 17.40
C THR A 126 11.95 -1.48 17.40
N THR A 127 11.67 -0.44 16.60
CA THR A 127 10.32 0.09 16.42
C THR A 127 9.37 -1.05 15.97
N PRO A 128 8.27 -1.31 16.72
CA PRO A 128 7.34 -2.38 16.36
C PRO A 128 6.55 -2.02 15.11
N TYR A 129 6.31 -3.01 14.26
CA TYR A 129 5.43 -2.87 13.09
C TYR A 129 3.98 -2.63 13.54
N PRO A 130 3.25 -1.63 12.99
CA PRO A 130 1.93 -1.24 13.46
C PRO A 130 0.82 -2.09 12.80
N ASP A 131 0.90 -3.40 12.99
CA ASP A 131 -0.01 -4.42 12.44
C ASP A 131 -1.49 -4.12 12.60
N ASP A 132 -1.95 -3.92 13.83
CA ASP A 132 -3.34 -3.66 14.17
C ASP A 132 -3.93 -2.46 13.41
N ARG A 133 -3.13 -1.40 13.27
CA ARG A 133 -3.54 -0.18 12.58
C ARG A 133 -3.63 -0.41 11.07
N ILE A 134 -2.65 -1.14 10.52
CA ILE A 134 -2.59 -1.44 9.09
C ILE A 134 -3.70 -2.43 8.71
N GLU A 135 -3.95 -3.46 9.53
CA GLU A 135 -5.03 -4.40 9.32
C GLU A 135 -6.40 -3.70 9.30
N ARG A 136 -6.68 -2.83 10.28
CA ARG A 136 -7.93 -2.05 10.28
C ARG A 136 -8.08 -1.19 9.03
N ALA A 137 -7.00 -0.54 8.60
CA ALA A 137 -7.01 0.26 7.38
C ALA A 137 -7.28 -0.62 6.14
N MET A 138 -6.64 -1.79 6.04
CA MET A 138 -6.83 -2.74 4.95
C MET A 138 -8.25 -3.32 4.91
N ASN A 139 -8.82 -3.68 6.05
CA ASN A 139 -10.20 -4.17 6.15
C ASN A 139 -11.21 -3.08 5.73
N ALA A 140 -10.95 -1.82 6.08
CA ALA A 140 -11.76 -0.69 5.61
C ALA A 140 -11.70 -0.50 4.08
N LEU A 141 -10.58 -0.85 3.43
CA LEU A 141 -10.48 -0.83 1.96
C LEU A 141 -11.34 -1.92 1.32
N GLN A 142 -11.36 -3.12 1.91
CA GLN A 142 -12.13 -4.27 1.41
C GLN A 142 -13.64 -4.06 1.61
N GLY A 143 -14.06 -3.49 2.75
CA GLY A 143 -15.46 -3.15 3.00
C GLY A 143 -16.04 -2.15 2.00
N ARG A 144 -15.21 -1.23 1.48
CA ARG A 144 -15.60 -0.28 0.42
C ARG A 144 -15.78 -0.94 -0.95
N GLU A 145 -15.14 -2.08 -1.21
CA GLU A 145 -15.34 -2.85 -2.43
C GLU A 145 -16.63 -3.67 -2.38
N ALA A 146 -16.92 -4.28 -1.23
CA ALA A 146 -18.12 -5.09 -1.04
C ALA A 146 -19.41 -4.26 -1.09
N GLY A 147 -19.38 -3.01 -0.62
CA GLY A 147 -20.53 -2.09 -0.68
C GLY A 147 -20.87 -1.53 -2.08
N GLY A 148 -20.02 -1.77 -3.09
CA GLY A 148 -20.27 -1.34 -4.48
C GLY A 148 -21.21 -2.25 -5.27
N TRP A 149 -21.55 -3.43 -4.75
CA TRP A 149 -22.41 -4.42 -5.41
C TRP A 149 -23.83 -4.39 -4.83
N GLY A 150 -24.56 -3.29 -5.02
CA GLY A 150 -25.89 -3.13 -4.44
C GLY A 150 -26.78 -2.05 -5.04
N ALA A 151 -26.50 -1.58 -6.26
CA ALA A 151 -27.38 -0.67 -6.97
C ALA A 151 -27.25 -0.83 -8.49
N ARG A 152 -28.00 -1.77 -9.05
CA ARG A 152 -28.57 -1.71 -10.40
C ARG A 152 -29.91 -2.40 -10.39
#